data_AF-A0A7K1B804-F1
#
_entry.id   AF-A0A7K1B804-F1
#
_cell.length_a   1.000
_cell.length_b   1.000
_cell.length_c   1.000
_cell.angle_alpha   90.00
_cell.angle_beta   90.00
_cell.angle_gamma   90.00
#
_symmetry.space_group_name_H-M   'P 1'
#
loop_
_entity.id
_entity.type
_entity.pdbx_description
1 polymer ?
#
loop_
_entity_poly.entity_id
_entity_poly.type
_entity_poly.pdbx_seq_one_letter_code
_entity_poly.pdbx_strand_id
1 'polypeptide(L)'
;MVPSGTGRTTRPGTDPTPATTCTLDRRSRPVPRCADTWGHRPEGHTRMTALTYAHGDGGEGGQGGATSTLTDADGSRRWRSIWRIHFYAGMFSMPFILLMALTGLVILYTQPIQDLTQGDIRTVEVGDTRISLDEQVAIVEAAYPDATAFDVMPPSDDDRPSRVFVDDGSVSGMHVFVNPYTGEITGEVKPGSGIIGLSNRLHGFLNNETVTISLPSVGALWDEGPVMRDYVLGDLVLEILGVWTLVLVFSGLYLWWPRRSSQSTGSKGARRLFTIRRGVTGRARWRDLHGVAGVLMLVVMVITIVSGMGWATYWGPNFNALAEELTPGEPVDQPASTSQVRGDLDRFGNQIPWATGDFPIPASYAPPTDGTAAAPLSLDAIAKIAEQEGMKPGYTIAFPSNETDEAGNTVYGSFTLYNSWPRHTGDARDVFVDQFTGETLAEQSVYGYGAIYRGMDYLVSTHMGTQLGIVSRIFMTLLCVLSIWSVISAFVMFWKRRRPGSTGLPRRPVDVRLSKRLTVMAAGMALVFPQWGVTALAVLAFDRFVIRKVRPLRVAFGQP
;
A
#
# COMPACT_ATOMS: atom_id res chain seq x y z
N MET A 1 -65.35 22.98 5.33
CA MET A 1 -66.35 23.29 4.31
C MET A 1 -66.01 22.52 3.03
N VAL A 2 -66.81 21.49 2.76
CA VAL A 2 -67.13 20.86 1.45
C VAL A 2 -67.81 21.93 0.56
N PRO A 3 -67.90 21.89 -0.81
CA PRO A 3 -68.11 20.75 -1.74
C PRO A 3 -67.16 20.73 -2.97
N SER A 4 -66.87 19.63 -3.69
CA SER A 4 -67.63 18.50 -4.30
C SER A 4 -68.50 18.87 -5.51
N GLY A 5 -68.17 18.33 -6.68
CA GLY A 5 -68.98 18.40 -7.91
C GLY A 5 -68.78 17.15 -8.78
N THR A 6 -69.78 16.29 -8.76
CA THR A 6 -69.91 14.96 -9.35
C THR A 6 -70.43 14.97 -10.80
N GLY A 7 -70.12 13.92 -11.56
CA GLY A 7 -70.87 13.53 -12.77
C GLY A 7 -70.61 12.08 -13.17
N ARG A 8 -71.59 11.19 -12.93
CA ARG A 8 -71.60 9.75 -13.27
C ARG A 8 -73.03 9.40 -13.69
N THR A 9 -73.24 8.71 -14.83
CA THR A 9 -74.35 7.75 -15.09
C THR A 9 -74.21 7.13 -16.51
N THR A 10 -73.92 5.82 -16.65
CA THR A 10 -74.80 4.62 -16.89
C THR A 10 -74.97 4.24 -18.39
N ARG A 11 -74.36 3.14 -18.90
CA ARG A 11 -74.83 1.71 -19.11
C ARG A 11 -75.81 1.53 -20.29
N PRO A 12 -76.08 0.31 -20.87
CA PRO A 12 -75.51 -1.07 -20.73
C PRO A 12 -75.12 -1.69 -22.13
N GLY A 13 -74.74 -2.95 -22.41
CA GLY A 13 -74.61 -4.22 -21.68
C GLY A 13 -74.12 -5.37 -22.60
N THR A 14 -73.63 -6.43 -21.95
CA THR A 14 -73.69 -7.89 -22.25
C THR A 14 -73.27 -8.48 -23.61
N ASP A 15 -72.17 -9.27 -23.56
CA ASP A 15 -71.84 -10.62 -24.11
C ASP A 15 -72.83 -11.35 -25.06
N PRO A 16 -72.43 -12.36 -25.87
CA PRO A 16 -71.27 -13.27 -25.70
C PRO A 16 -70.47 -13.64 -26.99
N THR A 17 -69.39 -14.40 -26.78
CA THR A 17 -68.65 -15.22 -27.76
C THR A 17 -69.56 -16.20 -28.53
N PRO A 18 -69.17 -16.62 -29.76
CA PRO A 18 -68.54 -17.95 -29.87
C PRO A 18 -67.51 -18.14 -31.01
N ALA A 19 -66.71 -19.20 -30.82
CA ALA A 19 -66.20 -20.17 -31.80
C ALA A 19 -65.38 -19.73 -33.04
N THR A 20 -64.11 -20.12 -33.00
CA THR A 20 -63.41 -20.96 -33.99
C THR A 20 -63.81 -20.84 -35.47
N THR A 21 -62.98 -20.20 -36.30
CA THR A 21 -62.57 -20.76 -37.60
C THR A 21 -61.39 -19.97 -38.19
N CYS A 22 -60.31 -20.68 -38.49
CA CYS A 22 -59.24 -20.19 -39.37
C CYS A 22 -59.66 -20.37 -40.82
N THR A 23 -59.67 -19.29 -41.60
CA THR A 23 -59.64 -19.33 -43.06
C THR A 23 -58.39 -18.59 -43.54
N LEU A 24 -57.57 -19.33 -44.30
CA LEU A 24 -56.39 -18.86 -45.02
C LEU A 24 -56.82 -18.50 -46.44
N ASP A 25 -56.43 -17.31 -46.93
CA ASP A 25 -56.18 -17.12 -48.37
C ASP A 25 -54.85 -16.37 -48.61
N ARG A 26 -54.21 -16.80 -49.69
CA ARG A 26 -52.81 -16.71 -50.08
C ARG A 26 -52.46 -15.36 -50.73
N ARG A 27 -51.20 -14.95 -50.59
CA ARG A 27 -50.32 -14.62 -51.74
C ARG A 27 -48.82 -14.66 -51.36
N SER A 28 -48.08 -15.43 -52.17
CA SER A 28 -46.64 -15.35 -52.54
C SER A 28 -45.49 -15.58 -51.51
N ARG A 29 -45.06 -16.86 -51.42
CA ARG A 29 -43.70 -17.52 -51.57
C ARG A 29 -42.38 -16.72 -51.30
N PRO A 30 -41.21 -17.37 -51.00
CA PRO A 30 -40.79 -18.78 -51.27
C PRO A 30 -40.00 -19.59 -50.17
N VAL A 31 -40.33 -20.90 -50.03
CA VAL A 31 -39.55 -22.20 -50.11
C VAL A 31 -38.01 -22.22 -49.82
N PRO A 32 -37.33 -23.29 -49.28
CA PRO A 32 -37.67 -24.75 -49.17
C PRO A 32 -37.53 -25.43 -47.78
N ARG A 33 -38.44 -26.37 -47.43
CA ARG A 33 -38.38 -27.86 -47.50
C ARG A 33 -37.50 -28.59 -46.47
N CYS A 34 -38.17 -29.23 -45.51
CA CYS A 34 -37.83 -30.54 -44.95
C CYS A 34 -39.12 -31.40 -44.96
N ALA A 35 -39.05 -32.60 -45.54
CA ALA A 35 -40.04 -33.69 -45.55
C ALA A 35 -39.50 -34.74 -46.54
N ASP A 36 -39.61 -36.05 -46.40
CA ASP A 36 -40.27 -36.95 -45.46
C ASP A 36 -39.74 -38.36 -45.78
N THR A 37 -39.96 -39.34 -44.90
CA THR A 37 -40.77 -40.52 -45.27
C THR A 37 -41.04 -41.40 -44.06
N TRP A 38 -42.33 -41.64 -43.83
CA TRP A 38 -42.91 -42.63 -42.96
C TRP A 38 -43.03 -43.98 -43.68
N GLY A 39 -42.96 -45.09 -42.94
CA GLY A 39 -43.37 -46.40 -43.43
C GLY A 39 -43.35 -47.50 -42.37
N HIS A 40 -44.56 -47.88 -41.92
CA HIS A 40 -44.95 -49.16 -41.33
C HIS A 40 -44.55 -49.54 -39.89
N ARG A 41 -45.59 -49.72 -39.07
CA ARG A 41 -45.69 -50.66 -37.93
C ARG A 41 -46.54 -51.86 -38.42
N PRO A 42 -46.35 -53.09 -37.88
CA PRO A 42 -46.97 -53.42 -36.59
C PRO A 42 -46.22 -54.43 -35.69
N GLU A 43 -46.66 -54.42 -34.42
CA GLU A 43 -46.69 -55.53 -33.43
C GLU A 43 -45.40 -56.14 -32.85
N GLY A 44 -45.43 -56.35 -31.52
CA GLY A 44 -44.60 -57.37 -30.85
C GLY A 44 -43.83 -56.92 -29.61
N HIS A 45 -44.43 -57.18 -28.44
CA HIS A 45 -43.77 -57.41 -27.14
C HIS A 45 -43.17 -56.24 -26.35
N THR A 46 -44.01 -55.72 -25.46
CA THR A 46 -43.65 -55.25 -24.12
C THR A 46 -42.93 -56.36 -23.34
N ARG A 47 -41.68 -56.14 -22.93
CA ARG A 47 -41.07 -56.88 -21.80
C ARG A 47 -40.58 -55.90 -20.75
N MET A 48 -41.41 -55.76 -19.72
CA MET A 48 -41.01 -55.45 -18.37
C MET A 48 -40.45 -56.75 -17.78
N THR A 49 -39.23 -56.76 -17.28
CA THR A 49 -38.81 -57.81 -16.33
C THR A 49 -37.71 -57.29 -15.42
N ALA A 50 -38.06 -57.26 -14.14
CA ALA A 50 -37.15 -57.14 -13.03
C ALA A 50 -36.32 -58.42 -12.85
N LEU A 51 -35.34 -58.31 -11.94
CA LEU A 51 -34.62 -59.40 -11.26
C LEU A 51 -33.52 -60.10 -12.06
N THR A 52 -32.29 -59.70 -11.79
CA THR A 52 -31.17 -60.63 -11.66
C THR A 52 -30.61 -60.52 -10.25
N TYR A 53 -31.04 -61.45 -9.40
CA TYR A 53 -30.23 -61.97 -8.30
C TYR A 53 -29.07 -62.76 -8.93
N ALA A 54 -27.85 -62.44 -8.53
CA ALA A 54 -26.72 -63.35 -8.62
C ALA A 54 -25.98 -63.29 -7.29
N HIS A 55 -26.23 -64.29 -6.45
CA HIS A 55 -25.40 -64.64 -5.31
C HIS A 55 -24.06 -65.19 -5.84
N GLY A 56 -22.96 -64.78 -5.23
CA GLY A 56 -21.61 -65.28 -5.52
C GLY A 56 -20.57 -64.60 -4.64
N ASP A 57 -20.57 -64.97 -3.37
CA ASP A 57 -19.50 -65.03 -2.37
C ASP A 57 -18.32 -64.03 -2.36
N GLY A 58 -18.13 -63.47 -1.17
CA GLY A 58 -16.81 -63.40 -0.52
C GLY A 58 -15.93 -62.21 -0.88
N GLY A 59 -15.84 -61.25 0.04
CA GLY A 59 -14.75 -60.27 0.03
C GLY A 59 -15.05 -58.99 0.77
N GLU A 60 -14.58 -58.90 2.00
CA GLU A 60 -14.43 -57.67 2.77
C GLU A 60 -13.82 -56.54 1.91
N GLY A 61 -14.54 -55.42 1.75
CA GLY A 61 -14.04 -54.31 0.93
C GLY A 61 -14.92 -53.06 0.92
N GLY A 62 -15.67 -52.82 2.00
CA GLY A 62 -16.72 -51.79 2.05
C GLY A 62 -16.46 -50.64 3.02
N GLN A 63 -15.22 -50.18 3.20
CA GLN A 63 -14.94 -49.01 4.07
C GLN A 63 -14.05 -47.92 3.43
N GLY A 64 -13.52 -48.13 2.21
CA GLY A 64 -12.68 -47.12 1.51
C GLY A 64 -13.45 -46.03 0.75
N GLY A 65 -14.67 -46.31 0.29
CA GLY A 65 -15.45 -45.42 -0.59
C GLY A 65 -16.14 -44.25 0.11
N ALA A 66 -16.72 -44.47 1.30
CA ALA A 66 -17.41 -43.43 2.07
C ALA A 66 -16.42 -42.40 2.65
N THR A 67 -15.24 -42.85 3.08
CA THR A 67 -14.21 -42.00 3.70
C THR A 67 -13.53 -41.09 2.65
N SER A 68 -13.31 -41.57 1.43
CA SER A 68 -12.77 -40.77 0.32
C SER A 68 -13.75 -39.68 -0.17
N THR A 69 -15.04 -40.02 -0.27
CA THR A 69 -16.08 -39.06 -0.72
C THR A 69 -16.35 -37.95 0.30
N LEU A 70 -16.30 -38.25 1.60
CA LEU A 70 -16.44 -37.25 2.66
C LEU A 70 -15.23 -36.30 2.73
N THR A 71 -14.02 -36.82 2.57
CA THR A 71 -12.78 -36.02 2.58
C THR A 71 -12.66 -35.11 1.35
N ASP A 72 -13.07 -35.59 0.17
CA ASP A 72 -13.14 -34.78 -1.05
C ASP A 72 -14.23 -33.69 -0.97
N ALA A 73 -15.39 -34.01 -0.39
CA ALA A 73 -16.46 -33.04 -0.17
C ALA A 73 -16.01 -31.92 0.78
N ASP A 74 -15.31 -32.25 1.87
CA ASP A 74 -14.72 -31.27 2.80
C ASP A 74 -13.61 -30.43 2.15
N GLY A 75 -12.74 -31.04 1.36
CA GLY A 75 -11.72 -30.34 0.57
C GLY A 75 -12.31 -29.34 -0.41
N SER A 76 -13.43 -29.70 -1.05
CA SER A 76 -14.20 -28.83 -1.96
C SER A 76 -14.91 -27.69 -1.22
N ARG A 77 -15.39 -27.93 0.01
CA ARG A 77 -16.06 -26.94 0.87
C ARG A 77 -15.06 -25.89 1.36
N ARG A 78 -13.92 -26.32 1.93
CA ARG A 78 -12.85 -25.44 2.40
C ARG A 78 -12.31 -24.53 1.30
N TRP A 79 -12.11 -25.10 0.11
CA TRP A 79 -11.74 -24.34 -1.08
C TRP A 79 -12.71 -23.21 -1.41
N ARG A 80 -14.01 -23.52 -1.44
CA ARG A 80 -15.05 -22.53 -1.75
C ARG A 80 -15.09 -21.42 -0.69
N SER A 81 -14.82 -21.75 0.58
CA SER A 81 -14.69 -20.76 1.65
C SER A 81 -13.49 -19.85 1.45
N ILE A 82 -12.31 -20.38 1.16
CA ILE A 82 -11.10 -19.58 0.94
C ILE A 82 -11.22 -18.75 -0.34
N TRP A 83 -11.82 -19.30 -1.38
CA TRP A 83 -12.14 -18.56 -2.60
C TRP A 83 -13.11 -17.41 -2.33
N ARG A 84 -14.09 -17.60 -1.45
CA ARG A 84 -15.01 -16.53 -1.01
C ARG A 84 -14.25 -15.45 -0.23
N ILE A 85 -13.34 -15.82 0.66
CA ILE A 85 -12.47 -14.87 1.40
C ILE A 85 -11.63 -14.07 0.40
N HIS A 86 -10.90 -14.74 -0.50
CA HIS A 86 -10.09 -14.10 -1.53
C HIS A 86 -10.93 -13.14 -2.41
N PHE A 87 -12.13 -13.54 -2.81
CA PHE A 87 -13.02 -12.69 -3.60
C PHE A 87 -13.43 -11.40 -2.86
N TYR A 88 -13.84 -11.50 -1.60
CA TYR A 88 -14.29 -10.32 -0.84
C TYR A 88 -13.14 -9.44 -0.38
N ALA A 89 -12.03 -10.04 0.08
CA ALA A 89 -10.80 -9.31 0.35
C ALA A 89 -10.33 -8.58 -0.91
N GLY A 90 -10.37 -9.24 -2.07
CA GLY A 90 -10.00 -8.63 -3.34
C GLY A 90 -10.92 -7.50 -3.76
N MET A 91 -12.24 -7.64 -3.57
CA MET A 91 -13.20 -6.57 -3.87
C MET A 91 -12.98 -5.33 -2.99
N PHE A 92 -12.67 -5.53 -1.71
CA PHE A 92 -12.44 -4.45 -0.76
C PHE A 92 -11.07 -3.78 -0.96
N SER A 93 -10.01 -4.58 -1.16
CA SER A 93 -8.65 -4.09 -1.34
C SER A 93 -8.35 -3.62 -2.77
N MET A 94 -9.19 -3.90 -3.77
CA MET A 94 -8.91 -3.54 -5.16
C MET A 94 -8.68 -2.03 -5.39
N PRO A 95 -9.54 -1.10 -4.90
CA PRO A 95 -9.29 0.34 -5.03
C PRO A 95 -7.99 0.77 -4.36
N PHE A 96 -7.70 0.20 -3.20
CA PHE A 96 -6.46 0.44 -2.46
C PHE A 96 -5.23 -0.05 -3.23
N ILE A 97 -5.19 -1.30 -3.67
CA ILE A 97 -4.06 -1.85 -4.44
C ILE A 97 -3.82 -1.05 -5.72
N LEU A 98 -4.90 -0.62 -6.39
CA LEU A 98 -4.78 0.23 -7.57
C LEU A 98 -4.19 1.60 -7.23
N LEU A 99 -4.67 2.24 -6.17
CA LEU A 99 -4.14 3.51 -5.67
C LEU A 99 -2.65 3.38 -5.37
N MET A 100 -2.26 2.43 -4.51
CA MET A 100 -0.87 2.22 -4.08
C MET A 100 0.06 1.92 -5.26
N ALA A 101 -0.40 1.09 -6.21
CA ALA A 101 0.41 0.76 -7.39
C ALA A 101 0.59 1.96 -8.33
N LEU A 102 -0.42 2.80 -8.51
CA LEU A 102 -0.34 4.00 -9.35
C LEU A 102 0.53 5.08 -8.71
N THR A 103 0.31 5.37 -7.43
CA THR A 103 1.10 6.37 -6.71
C THR A 103 2.54 5.92 -6.53
N GLY A 104 2.77 4.64 -6.23
CA GLY A 104 4.12 4.06 -6.17
C GLY A 104 4.85 4.14 -7.52
N LEU A 105 4.15 3.97 -8.64
CA LEU A 105 4.71 4.19 -9.98
C LEU A 105 5.15 5.64 -10.19
N VAL A 106 4.40 6.63 -9.71
CA VAL A 106 4.82 8.04 -9.80
C VAL A 106 6.06 8.28 -8.93
N ILE A 107 6.05 7.77 -7.70
CA ILE A 107 7.14 7.97 -6.72
C ILE A 107 8.47 7.37 -7.22
N LEU A 108 8.45 6.16 -7.80
CA LEU A 108 9.63 5.50 -8.37
C LEU A 108 10.34 6.31 -9.46
N TYR A 109 9.61 7.22 -10.13
CA TYR A 109 10.11 8.04 -11.22
C TYR A 109 10.11 9.53 -10.87
N THR A 110 10.18 9.88 -9.58
CA THR A 110 10.25 11.27 -9.09
C THR A 110 11.31 12.09 -9.81
N GLN A 111 12.57 11.63 -9.87
CA GLN A 111 13.65 12.37 -10.53
C GLN A 111 13.40 12.57 -12.03
N PRO A 112 13.12 11.53 -12.85
CA PRO A 112 12.75 11.72 -14.26
C PRO A 112 11.55 12.67 -14.48
N ILE A 113 10.55 12.64 -13.60
CA ILE A 113 9.39 13.54 -13.69
C ILE A 113 9.82 14.97 -13.39
N GLN A 114 10.63 15.20 -12.36
CA GLN A 114 11.15 16.53 -12.01
C GLN A 114 12.05 17.07 -13.11
N ASP A 115 13.01 16.29 -13.62
CA ASP A 115 13.89 16.73 -14.71
C ASP A 115 13.09 17.10 -15.98
N LEU A 116 12.00 16.37 -16.26
CA LEU A 116 11.14 16.66 -17.41
C LEU A 116 10.24 17.89 -17.21
N THR A 117 9.80 18.16 -15.98
CA THR A 117 8.75 19.17 -15.69
C THR A 117 9.27 20.44 -15.03
N GLN A 118 10.50 20.41 -14.51
CA GLN A 118 11.14 21.47 -13.73
C GLN A 118 12.60 21.68 -14.20
N GLY A 119 12.94 21.31 -15.44
CA GLY A 119 14.30 21.41 -15.95
C GLY A 119 14.84 22.85 -15.99
N ASP A 120 13.95 23.82 -16.14
CA ASP A 120 14.20 25.26 -16.17
C ASP A 120 14.70 25.82 -14.82
N ILE A 121 14.21 25.28 -13.70
CA ILE A 121 14.61 25.71 -12.36
C ILE A 121 15.67 24.79 -11.72
N ARG A 122 15.94 23.63 -12.34
CA ARG A 122 16.83 22.58 -11.79
C ARG A 122 18.15 22.45 -12.55
N THR A 123 18.37 23.27 -13.57
CA THR A 123 19.59 23.24 -14.39
C THR A 123 20.11 24.66 -14.53
N VAL A 124 21.42 24.83 -14.38
CA VAL A 124 22.10 26.12 -14.53
C VAL A 124 23.26 26.00 -15.50
N GLU A 125 23.63 27.11 -16.11
CA GLU A 125 24.87 27.17 -16.88
C GLU A 125 26.07 27.18 -15.92
N VAL A 126 27.07 26.35 -16.21
CA VAL A 126 28.29 26.24 -15.40
C VAL A 126 29.14 27.49 -15.60
N GLY A 127 29.34 28.25 -14.53
CA GLY A 127 30.23 29.42 -14.50
C GLY A 127 31.62 29.11 -13.96
N ASP A 128 32.49 30.13 -13.93
CA ASP A 128 33.90 29.97 -13.52
C ASP A 128 34.10 29.89 -12.00
N THR A 129 33.28 30.58 -11.21
CA THR A 129 33.43 30.66 -9.75
C THR A 129 32.06 30.72 -9.10
N ARG A 130 31.88 29.95 -8.02
CA ARG A 130 30.66 29.94 -7.23
C ARG A 130 30.71 31.06 -6.18
N ILE A 131 29.58 31.74 -5.95
CA ILE A 131 29.40 32.61 -4.79
C ILE A 131 29.20 31.78 -3.52
N SER A 132 29.47 32.36 -2.35
CA SER A 132 29.38 31.63 -1.07
C SER A 132 27.96 31.15 -0.77
N LEU A 133 27.82 30.06 -0.03
CA LEU A 133 26.50 29.60 0.43
C LEU A 133 25.82 30.64 1.32
N ASP A 134 26.58 31.37 2.14
CA ASP A 134 26.06 32.48 2.95
C ASP A 134 25.49 33.61 2.08
N GLU A 135 26.16 33.97 0.98
CA GLU A 135 25.66 34.97 0.03
C GLU A 135 24.39 34.47 -0.68
N GLN A 136 24.34 33.19 -1.07
CA GLN A 136 23.15 32.59 -1.66
C GLN A 136 21.95 32.61 -0.71
N VAL A 137 22.15 32.27 0.57
CA VAL A 137 21.09 32.33 1.58
C VAL A 137 20.65 33.79 1.81
N ALA A 138 21.59 34.73 1.91
CA ALA A 138 21.27 36.15 2.08
C ALA A 138 20.46 36.71 0.90
N ILE A 139 20.74 36.28 -0.34
CA ILE A 139 19.95 36.64 -1.53
C ILE A 139 18.51 36.13 -1.38
N VAL A 140 18.32 34.90 -0.91
CA VAL A 140 16.99 34.32 -0.68
C VAL A 140 16.26 35.07 0.43
N GLU A 141 16.88 35.32 1.57
CA GLU A 141 16.26 36.07 2.67
C GLU A 141 15.89 37.51 2.26
N ALA A 142 16.71 38.16 1.43
CA ALA A 142 16.39 39.47 0.88
C ALA A 142 15.21 39.45 -0.10
N ALA A 143 15.05 38.37 -0.87
CA ALA A 143 13.93 38.19 -1.80
C ALA A 143 12.62 37.78 -1.09
N TYR A 144 12.73 37.07 0.04
CA TYR A 144 11.61 36.57 0.83
C TYR A 144 11.70 37.07 2.29
N PRO A 145 11.47 38.37 2.54
CA PRO A 145 11.71 38.99 3.85
C PRO A 145 10.80 38.48 4.98
N ASP A 146 9.68 37.87 4.62
CA ASP A 146 8.72 37.27 5.58
C ASP A 146 8.99 35.77 5.81
N ALA A 147 9.98 35.19 5.13
CA ALA A 147 10.35 33.78 5.26
C ALA A 147 11.70 33.62 5.98
N THR A 148 11.88 32.48 6.66
CA THR A 148 13.13 32.18 7.38
C THR A 148 13.83 30.97 6.76
N ALA A 149 15.08 31.12 6.35
CA ALA A 149 15.88 30.00 5.87
C ALA A 149 16.27 29.09 7.05
N PHE A 150 16.15 27.77 6.87
CA PHE A 150 16.47 26.80 7.92
C PHE A 150 17.41 25.69 7.45
N ASP A 151 17.41 25.34 6.16
CA ASP A 151 18.36 24.40 5.56
C ASP A 151 18.92 24.96 4.24
N VAL A 152 20.12 24.52 3.87
CA VAL A 152 20.65 24.66 2.50
C VAL A 152 21.17 23.32 1.99
N MET A 153 20.85 22.99 0.75
CA MET A 153 21.45 21.89 0.01
C MET A 153 22.40 22.47 -1.05
N PRO A 154 23.72 22.31 -0.90
CA PRO A 154 24.68 22.71 -1.92
C PRO A 154 24.42 21.99 -3.26
N PRO A 155 24.98 22.49 -4.38
CA PRO A 155 24.83 21.87 -5.68
C PRO A 155 25.27 20.40 -5.66
N SER A 156 24.41 19.50 -6.15
CA SER A 156 24.76 18.08 -6.24
C SER A 156 25.69 17.76 -7.41
N ASP A 157 25.78 18.66 -8.38
CA ASP A 157 26.64 18.60 -9.57
C ASP A 157 26.91 20.04 -10.06
N ASP A 158 27.83 20.23 -11.01
CA ASP A 158 28.22 21.55 -11.51
C ASP A 158 27.10 22.28 -12.24
N ASP A 159 26.19 21.55 -12.88
CA ASP A 159 25.05 22.07 -13.64
C ASP A 159 23.77 22.19 -12.80
N ARG A 160 23.87 22.01 -11.47
CA ARG A 160 22.72 22.06 -10.55
C ARG A 160 22.73 23.33 -9.69
N PRO A 161 21.56 23.92 -9.43
CA PRO A 161 21.44 25.00 -8.46
C PRO A 161 21.59 24.49 -7.02
N SER A 162 21.94 25.39 -6.11
CA SER A 162 21.73 25.17 -4.67
C SER A 162 20.24 25.26 -4.35
N ARG A 163 19.81 24.60 -3.29
CA ARG A 163 18.43 24.72 -2.77
C ARG A 163 18.45 25.29 -1.36
N VAL A 164 17.78 26.42 -1.15
CA VAL A 164 17.54 26.98 0.19
C VAL A 164 16.11 26.62 0.61
N PHE A 165 15.96 26.09 1.81
CA PHE A 165 14.70 25.68 2.37
C PHE A 165 14.24 26.78 3.31
N VAL A 166 13.05 27.32 3.05
CA VAL A 166 12.51 28.46 3.80
C VAL A 166 11.14 28.12 4.38
N ASP A 167 10.93 28.58 5.61
CA ASP A 167 9.63 28.59 6.26
C ASP A 167 8.91 29.87 5.84
N ASP A 168 7.90 29.73 4.98
CA ASP A 168 7.02 30.80 4.49
C ASP A 168 5.73 30.93 5.34
N GLY A 169 5.67 30.29 6.50
CA GLY A 169 4.49 30.19 7.37
C GLY A 169 3.42 29.22 6.85
N SER A 170 3.67 28.52 5.73
CA SER A 170 2.77 27.51 5.20
C SER A 170 3.07 26.12 5.77
N VAL A 171 2.09 25.22 5.73
CA VAL A 171 2.22 23.83 6.22
C VAL A 171 3.26 23.01 5.45
N SER A 172 3.74 23.50 4.30
CA SER A 172 4.69 22.77 3.47
C SER A 172 6.03 23.49 3.30
N GLY A 173 6.20 24.70 3.83
CA GLY A 173 7.35 25.54 3.53
C GLY A 173 7.56 25.76 2.02
N MET A 174 8.79 26.13 1.64
CA MET A 174 9.17 26.36 0.26
C MET A 174 10.66 26.05 0.02
N HIS A 175 10.98 25.52 -1.16
CA HIS A 175 12.36 25.34 -1.62
C HIS A 175 12.66 26.36 -2.71
N VAL A 176 13.70 27.18 -2.52
CA VAL A 176 14.15 28.20 -3.46
C VAL A 176 15.43 27.74 -4.13
N PHE A 177 15.48 27.79 -5.46
CA PHE A 177 16.60 27.32 -6.27
C PHE A 177 17.47 28.51 -6.67
N VAL A 178 18.74 28.48 -6.27
CA VAL A 178 19.70 29.58 -6.50
C VAL A 178 20.80 29.10 -7.42
N ASN A 179 21.08 29.86 -8.48
CA ASN A 179 22.23 29.64 -9.33
C ASN A 179 23.52 29.96 -8.55
N PRO A 180 24.39 28.96 -8.27
CA PRO A 180 25.56 29.15 -7.43
C PRO A 180 26.64 30.02 -8.09
N TYR A 181 26.55 30.30 -9.39
CA TYR A 181 27.55 31.12 -10.12
C TYR A 181 27.12 32.58 -10.24
N THR A 182 25.82 32.86 -10.31
CA THR A 182 25.29 34.21 -10.56
C THR A 182 24.50 34.80 -9.39
N GLY A 183 24.05 33.97 -8.45
CA GLY A 183 23.11 34.36 -7.40
C GLY A 183 21.66 34.51 -7.88
N GLU A 184 21.36 34.21 -9.15
CA GLU A 184 20.01 34.28 -9.68
C GLU A 184 19.08 33.25 -9.02
N ILE A 185 17.92 33.68 -8.54
CA ILE A 185 16.85 32.77 -8.12
C ILE A 185 16.17 32.23 -9.38
N THR A 186 16.47 30.97 -9.69
CA THR A 186 15.96 30.28 -10.88
C THR A 186 14.49 29.86 -10.73
N GLY A 187 14.02 29.68 -9.49
CA GLY A 187 12.61 29.40 -9.20
C GLY A 187 12.37 28.90 -7.79
N GLU A 188 11.11 28.58 -7.51
CA GLU A 188 10.66 28.08 -6.21
C GLU A 188 9.71 26.89 -6.37
N VAL A 189 9.69 25.98 -5.39
CA VAL A 189 8.76 24.85 -5.34
C VAL A 189 8.25 24.68 -3.92
N LYS A 190 6.94 24.52 -3.77
CA LYS A 190 6.35 24.07 -2.51
C LYS A 190 6.53 22.56 -2.38
N PRO A 191 7.18 22.07 -1.31
CA PRO A 191 7.27 20.64 -0.99
C PRO A 191 5.91 19.98 -0.98
N GLY A 192 5.85 18.70 -1.38
CA GLY A 192 4.58 17.97 -1.45
C GLY A 192 3.57 18.50 -2.47
N SER A 193 3.93 19.45 -3.34
CA SER A 193 3.06 19.90 -4.44
C SER A 193 3.16 19.00 -5.68
N GLY A 194 2.30 19.27 -6.67
CA GLY A 194 2.29 18.54 -7.95
C GLY A 194 1.88 17.07 -7.85
N ILE A 195 2.09 16.33 -8.94
CA ILE A 195 1.68 14.92 -9.04
C ILE A 195 2.51 14.01 -8.13
N ILE A 196 3.80 14.32 -7.93
CA ILE A 196 4.69 13.57 -7.03
C ILE A 196 4.22 13.76 -5.60
N GLY A 197 4.00 14.99 -5.16
CA GLY A 197 3.54 15.27 -3.80
C GLY A 197 2.15 14.71 -3.51
N LEU A 198 1.21 14.81 -4.47
CA LEU A 198 -0.08 14.12 -4.36
C LEU A 198 0.09 12.60 -4.22
N SER A 199 1.02 12.01 -4.97
CA SER A 199 1.29 10.58 -4.91
C SER A 199 1.91 10.17 -3.58
N ASN A 200 2.89 10.91 -3.06
CA ASN A 200 3.49 10.69 -1.74
C ASN A 200 2.42 10.70 -0.64
N ARG A 201 1.53 11.71 -0.66
CA ARG A 201 0.39 11.76 0.26
C ARG A 201 -0.47 10.53 0.12
N LEU A 202 -1.10 10.32 -1.05
CA LEU A 202 -2.03 9.19 -1.25
C LEU A 202 -1.41 7.80 -1.04
N HIS A 203 -0.08 7.65 -1.17
CA HIS A 203 0.64 6.41 -0.91
C HIS A 203 0.97 6.20 0.57
N GLY A 204 1.32 7.27 1.30
CA GLY A 204 1.73 7.20 2.70
C GLY A 204 0.59 7.44 3.69
N PHE A 205 -0.17 8.52 3.48
CA PHE A 205 -1.11 9.05 4.46
C PHE A 205 -2.37 9.62 3.77
N LEU A 206 -3.59 9.33 4.24
CA LEU A 206 -4.83 9.81 3.58
C LEU A 206 -5.08 11.33 3.73
N ASN A 207 -4.02 12.11 3.92
CA ASN A 207 -3.97 13.58 3.92
C ASN A 207 -4.93 14.22 4.95
N ASN A 208 -5.01 13.62 6.13
CA ASN A 208 -5.78 14.16 7.24
C ASN A 208 -5.18 13.72 8.58
N GLU A 209 -4.15 14.43 9.03
CA GLU A 209 -3.49 14.19 10.32
C GLU A 209 -4.32 14.71 11.51
N THR A 210 -5.36 15.53 11.25
CA THR A 210 -6.15 16.19 12.30
C THR A 210 -7.20 15.30 12.93
N VAL A 211 -7.62 14.22 12.26
CA VAL A 211 -8.65 13.31 12.77
C VAL A 211 -7.98 12.06 13.32
N THR A 212 -7.82 12.03 14.64
CA THR A 212 -7.20 10.92 15.36
C THR A 212 -8.23 10.08 16.13
N ILE A 213 -7.85 8.86 16.45
CA ILE A 213 -8.56 7.96 17.36
C ILE A 213 -7.59 7.38 18.38
N SER A 214 -7.96 7.45 19.65
CA SER A 214 -7.16 6.89 20.73
C SER A 214 -7.41 5.38 20.86
N LEU A 215 -6.36 4.57 20.73
CA LEU A 215 -6.44 3.10 20.80
C LEU A 215 -5.33 2.54 21.71
N PRO A 216 -5.53 1.35 22.31
CA PRO A 216 -4.47 0.67 23.04
C PRO A 216 -3.33 0.26 22.09
N SER A 217 -2.10 0.63 22.46
CA SER A 217 -0.86 0.24 21.79
C SER A 217 -0.37 -1.12 22.29
N VAL A 218 0.05 -1.99 21.37
CA VAL A 218 0.79 -3.22 21.71
C VAL A 218 2.22 -2.87 22.16
N GLY A 219 2.75 -1.72 21.74
CA GLY A 219 4.05 -1.18 22.10
C GLY A 219 4.21 -1.00 23.60
N ALA A 220 3.11 -0.70 24.30
CA ALA A 220 3.08 -0.59 25.76
C ALA A 220 3.35 -1.92 26.52
N LEU A 221 3.55 -3.03 25.80
CA LEU A 221 4.07 -4.28 26.37
C LEU A 221 5.60 -4.28 26.51
N TRP A 222 6.29 -3.39 25.79
CA TRP A 222 7.76 -3.36 25.68
C TRP A 222 8.36 -1.97 25.94
N ASP A 223 7.64 -0.89 25.65
CA ASP A 223 8.08 0.48 25.96
C ASP A 223 7.41 1.02 27.25
N GLU A 224 8.00 2.08 27.83
CA GLU A 224 7.45 2.79 29.00
C GLU A 224 6.39 3.85 28.62
N GLY A 225 5.94 3.84 27.36
CA GLY A 225 5.00 4.83 26.83
C GLY A 225 3.56 4.62 27.30
N PRO A 226 2.66 5.57 27.00
CA PRO A 226 1.25 5.44 27.36
C PRO A 226 0.60 4.27 26.64
N VAL A 227 -0.30 3.56 27.36
CA VAL A 227 -1.08 2.45 26.81
C VAL A 227 -2.02 2.94 25.71
N MET A 228 -2.71 4.06 25.93
CA MET A 228 -3.58 4.67 24.94
C MET A 228 -2.76 5.67 24.12
N ARG A 229 -2.75 5.51 22.80
CA ARG A 229 -2.06 6.42 21.86
C ARG A 229 -3.03 6.88 20.78
N ASP A 230 -2.79 8.07 20.27
CA ASP A 230 -3.60 8.66 19.22
C ASP A 230 -3.05 8.27 17.85
N TYR A 231 -3.94 7.75 17.01
CA TYR A 231 -3.60 7.28 15.67
C TYR A 231 -4.43 8.02 14.64
N VAL A 232 -3.81 8.36 13.51
CA VAL A 232 -4.49 9.07 12.42
C VAL A 232 -5.49 8.12 11.75
N LEU A 233 -6.77 8.51 11.72
CA LEU A 233 -7.85 7.62 11.28
C LEU A 233 -7.70 7.21 9.81
N GLY A 234 -7.28 8.15 8.95
CA GLY A 234 -7.05 7.89 7.53
C GLY A 234 -5.97 6.82 7.32
N ASP A 235 -4.89 6.91 8.09
CA ASP A 235 -3.74 6.03 7.93
C ASP A 235 -4.02 4.64 8.52
N LEU A 236 -4.83 4.59 9.57
CA LEU A 236 -5.35 3.33 10.11
C LEU A 236 -6.19 2.58 9.07
N VAL A 237 -6.95 3.31 8.23
CA VAL A 237 -7.70 2.70 7.11
C VAL A 237 -6.75 2.11 6.07
N LEU A 238 -5.68 2.83 5.69
CA LEU A 238 -4.66 2.29 4.78
C LEU A 238 -4.00 1.04 5.36
N GLU A 239 -3.67 1.06 6.64
CA GLU A 239 -3.04 -0.07 7.32
C GLU A 239 -3.96 -1.30 7.35
N ILE A 240 -5.24 -1.11 7.70
CA ILE A 240 -6.27 -2.16 7.64
C ILE A 240 -6.34 -2.76 6.24
N LEU A 241 -6.36 -1.92 5.20
CA LEU A 241 -6.40 -2.36 3.80
C LEU A 241 -5.11 -3.11 3.40
N GLY A 242 -3.96 -2.70 3.91
CA GLY A 242 -2.68 -3.39 3.79
C GLY A 242 -2.72 -4.80 4.39
N VAL A 243 -3.21 -4.96 5.61
CA VAL A 243 -3.34 -6.28 6.26
C VAL A 243 -4.38 -7.16 5.54
N TRP A 244 -5.49 -6.59 5.06
CA TRP A 244 -6.44 -7.31 4.20
C TRP A 244 -5.82 -7.73 2.86
N THR A 245 -4.85 -6.98 2.34
CA THR A 245 -4.06 -7.36 1.17
C THR A 245 -3.15 -8.55 1.48
N LEU A 246 -2.56 -8.66 2.68
CA LEU A 246 -1.87 -9.89 3.11
C LEU A 246 -2.82 -11.09 3.12
N VAL A 247 -4.04 -10.94 3.65
CA VAL A 247 -5.07 -12.00 3.59
C VAL A 247 -5.38 -12.37 2.14
N LEU A 248 -5.48 -11.39 1.24
CA LEU A 248 -5.71 -11.61 -0.19
C LEU A 248 -4.56 -12.41 -0.82
N VAL A 249 -3.32 -12.06 -0.52
CA VAL A 249 -2.11 -12.70 -1.03
C VAL A 249 -2.00 -14.15 -0.54
N PHE A 250 -2.13 -14.40 0.76
CA PHE A 250 -2.05 -15.76 1.31
C PHE A 250 -3.22 -16.65 0.89
N SER A 251 -4.44 -16.08 0.81
CA SER A 251 -5.58 -16.81 0.25
C SER A 251 -5.39 -17.09 -1.23
N GLY A 252 -4.80 -16.17 -2.00
CA GLY A 252 -4.44 -16.36 -3.40
C GLY A 252 -3.41 -17.48 -3.60
N LEU A 253 -2.36 -17.51 -2.77
CA LEU A 253 -1.37 -18.58 -2.75
C LEU A 253 -2.01 -19.94 -2.45
N TYR A 254 -2.89 -20.02 -1.43
CA TYR A 254 -3.64 -21.24 -1.15
C TYR A 254 -4.47 -21.69 -2.36
N LEU A 255 -5.06 -20.72 -3.07
CA LEU A 255 -5.86 -21.03 -4.24
C LEU A 255 -4.97 -21.53 -5.40
N TRP A 256 -3.87 -20.87 -5.65
CA TRP A 256 -2.97 -21.26 -6.73
C TRP A 256 -2.25 -22.59 -6.47
N TRP A 257 -2.01 -22.94 -5.20
CA TRP A 257 -1.22 -24.11 -4.81
C TRP A 257 -1.77 -25.41 -5.44
N PRO A 258 -0.88 -26.25 -6.02
CA PRO A 258 -1.31 -27.44 -6.75
C PRO A 258 -1.94 -28.43 -5.79
N ARG A 259 -3.11 -28.94 -6.15
CA ARG A 259 -3.86 -29.91 -5.35
C ARG A 259 -3.58 -31.30 -5.88
N ARG A 260 -3.31 -32.25 -4.98
CA ARG A 260 -3.27 -33.68 -5.31
C ARG A 260 -4.69 -34.12 -5.67
N SER A 261 -5.09 -33.91 -6.92
CA SER A 261 -6.24 -34.60 -7.49
C SER A 261 -5.81 -36.02 -7.83
N SER A 262 -6.66 -37.01 -7.54
CA SER A 262 -6.46 -38.43 -7.89
C SER A 262 -6.16 -38.68 -9.38
N GLN A 263 -6.40 -37.71 -10.27
CA GLN A 263 -6.01 -37.75 -11.70
C GLN A 263 -4.63 -37.16 -12.03
N SER A 264 -3.84 -36.73 -11.04
CA SER A 264 -2.54 -36.07 -11.21
C SER A 264 -1.36 -36.98 -10.79
N THR A 265 -1.48 -38.29 -10.97
CA THR A 265 -0.40 -39.27 -10.85
C THR A 265 0.60 -39.15 -12.01
N GLY A 266 1.32 -38.04 -12.05
CA GLY A 266 2.44 -37.83 -12.96
C GLY A 266 3.17 -36.53 -12.69
N SER A 267 4.46 -36.49 -13.04
CA SER A 267 5.42 -35.37 -12.93
C SER A 267 4.98 -34.03 -13.57
N LYS A 268 3.76 -33.96 -14.11
CA LYS A 268 3.15 -32.79 -14.76
C LYS A 268 2.41 -31.86 -13.77
N GLY A 269 2.24 -32.25 -12.50
CA GLY A 269 1.59 -31.41 -11.47
C GLY A 269 2.39 -30.14 -11.15
N ALA A 270 3.72 -30.23 -11.05
CA ALA A 270 4.60 -29.08 -10.82
C ALA A 270 4.74 -28.17 -12.06
N ARG A 271 4.67 -28.74 -13.28
CA ARG A 271 4.73 -27.97 -14.54
C ARG A 271 3.53 -27.04 -14.76
N ARG A 272 2.46 -27.11 -13.96
CA ARG A 272 1.27 -26.24 -14.09
C ARG A 272 1.36 -24.90 -13.37
N LEU A 273 2.39 -24.70 -12.56
CA LEU A 273 2.51 -23.53 -11.67
C LEU A 273 2.63 -22.21 -12.44
N PHE A 274 3.37 -22.20 -13.55
CA PHE A 274 3.67 -20.98 -14.33
C PHE A 274 3.17 -21.02 -15.78
N THR A 275 2.29 -21.96 -16.12
CA THR A 275 1.84 -22.12 -17.52
C THR A 275 0.48 -21.49 -17.78
N ILE A 276 0.44 -20.53 -18.71
CA ILE A 276 -0.82 -20.06 -19.31
C ILE A 276 -1.26 -21.10 -20.34
N ARG A 277 -2.44 -21.72 -20.15
CA ARG A 277 -2.92 -22.77 -21.06
C ARG A 277 -3.20 -22.20 -22.45
N ARG A 278 -2.45 -22.66 -23.45
CA ARG A 278 -2.66 -22.33 -24.87
C ARG A 278 -3.99 -22.95 -25.33
N GLY A 279 -4.78 -22.21 -26.11
CA GLY A 279 -6.08 -22.65 -26.65
C GLY A 279 -7.30 -22.49 -25.74
N VAL A 280 -7.13 -22.08 -24.47
CA VAL A 280 -8.24 -21.78 -23.56
C VAL A 280 -8.71 -20.34 -23.75
N THR A 281 -10.02 -20.13 -23.88
CA THR A 281 -10.63 -18.80 -24.07
C THR A 281 -11.53 -18.40 -22.90
N GLY A 282 -11.96 -17.14 -22.87
CA GLY A 282 -12.89 -16.61 -21.87
C GLY A 282 -12.32 -16.57 -20.45
N ARG A 283 -13.19 -16.77 -19.44
CA ARG A 283 -12.86 -16.63 -18.01
C ARG A 283 -11.71 -17.52 -17.55
N ALA A 284 -11.56 -18.71 -18.14
CA ALA A 284 -10.52 -19.64 -17.75
C ALA A 284 -9.11 -19.14 -18.09
N ARG A 285 -8.95 -18.40 -19.20
CA ARG A 285 -7.69 -17.73 -19.57
C ARG A 285 -7.35 -16.58 -18.61
N TRP A 286 -8.34 -15.75 -18.30
CA TRP A 286 -8.17 -14.64 -17.33
C TRP A 286 -7.76 -15.13 -15.94
N ARG A 287 -8.28 -16.28 -15.51
CA ARG A 287 -7.86 -16.92 -14.26
C ARG A 287 -6.40 -17.35 -14.30
N ASP A 288 -5.94 -17.93 -15.40
CA ASP A 288 -4.54 -18.34 -15.53
C ASP A 288 -3.62 -17.11 -15.54
N LEU A 289 -4.00 -16.03 -16.25
CA LEU A 289 -3.26 -14.76 -16.28
C LEU A 289 -3.20 -14.07 -14.91
N HIS A 290 -4.31 -14.05 -14.18
CA HIS A 290 -4.37 -13.51 -12.83
C HIS A 290 -3.51 -14.32 -11.85
N GLY A 291 -3.63 -15.66 -11.91
CA GLY A 291 -2.87 -16.56 -11.05
C GLY A 291 -1.36 -16.46 -11.26
N VAL A 292 -0.90 -16.40 -12.52
CA VAL A 292 0.53 -16.24 -12.83
C VAL A 292 1.06 -14.90 -12.34
N ALA A 293 0.34 -13.80 -12.58
CA ALA A 293 0.73 -12.49 -12.07
C ALA A 293 0.84 -12.49 -10.54
N GLY A 294 -0.17 -13.02 -9.84
CA GLY A 294 -0.19 -13.11 -8.37
C GLY A 294 1.00 -13.86 -7.79
N VAL A 295 1.47 -14.93 -8.44
CA VAL A 295 2.61 -15.71 -7.95
C VAL A 295 3.93 -15.05 -8.27
N LEU A 296 4.06 -14.44 -9.46
CA LEU A 296 5.26 -13.68 -9.82
C LEU A 296 5.51 -12.52 -8.86
N MET A 297 4.45 -11.86 -8.39
CA MET A 297 4.57 -10.75 -7.44
C MET A 297 4.58 -11.19 -5.97
N LEU A 298 4.27 -12.44 -5.63
CA LEU A 298 3.97 -12.89 -4.25
C LEU A 298 5.04 -12.46 -3.24
N VAL A 299 6.30 -12.80 -3.51
CA VAL A 299 7.40 -12.56 -2.55
C VAL A 299 7.65 -11.07 -2.41
N VAL A 300 7.77 -10.35 -3.53
CA VAL A 300 8.02 -8.90 -3.53
C VAL A 300 6.88 -8.16 -2.85
N MET A 301 5.62 -8.51 -3.17
CA MET A 301 4.43 -7.92 -2.56
C MET A 301 4.40 -8.12 -1.03
N VAL A 302 4.72 -9.32 -0.52
CA VAL A 302 4.77 -9.54 0.92
C VAL A 302 5.84 -8.68 1.57
N ILE A 303 7.04 -8.61 0.98
CA ILE A 303 8.13 -7.77 1.49
C ILE A 303 7.74 -6.29 1.48
N THR A 304 7.15 -5.80 0.39
CA THR A 304 6.68 -4.42 0.24
C THR A 304 5.58 -4.07 1.25
N ILE A 305 4.62 -4.96 1.49
CA ILE A 305 3.59 -4.72 2.51
C ILE A 305 4.23 -4.71 3.89
N VAL A 306 5.14 -5.65 4.20
CA VAL A 306 5.83 -5.70 5.49
C VAL A 306 6.67 -4.46 5.74
N SER A 307 7.40 -3.95 4.73
CA SER A 307 8.15 -2.72 4.88
C SER A 307 7.24 -1.52 5.15
N GLY A 308 6.07 -1.47 4.49
CA GLY A 308 5.07 -0.41 4.74
C GLY A 308 4.46 -0.45 6.14
N MET A 309 4.41 -1.60 6.81
CA MET A 309 3.90 -1.69 8.18
C MET A 309 4.79 -0.94 9.19
N GLY A 310 6.10 -0.87 8.95
CA GLY A 310 7.01 -0.05 9.77
C GLY A 310 6.74 1.46 9.66
N TRP A 311 5.99 1.90 8.65
CA TRP A 311 5.61 3.30 8.41
C TRP A 311 4.13 3.58 8.71
N ALA A 312 3.38 2.56 9.07
CA ALA A 312 1.95 2.70 9.29
C ALA A 312 1.67 3.37 10.65
N THR A 313 0.60 4.14 10.74
CA THR A 313 0.28 4.93 11.96
C THR A 313 0.25 4.08 13.23
N TYR A 314 -0.32 2.86 13.17
CA TYR A 314 -0.37 1.99 14.33
C TYR A 314 0.92 1.20 14.44
N TRP A 315 1.30 0.46 13.39
CA TRP A 315 2.43 -0.46 13.50
C TRP A 315 3.82 0.20 13.58
N GLY A 316 4.02 1.42 13.08
CA GLY A 316 5.32 2.10 13.13
C GLY A 316 5.84 2.25 14.56
N PRO A 317 5.12 2.98 15.46
CA PRO A 317 5.54 3.11 16.86
C PRO A 317 5.66 1.76 17.59
N ASN A 318 4.76 0.81 17.30
CA ASN A 318 4.78 -0.53 17.90
C ASN A 318 5.99 -1.35 17.44
N PHE A 319 6.40 -1.19 16.18
CA PHE A 319 7.55 -1.84 15.58
C PHE A 319 8.85 -1.23 16.12
N ASN A 320 8.93 0.09 16.27
CA ASN A 320 10.07 0.78 16.85
C ASN A 320 10.32 0.32 18.30
N ALA A 321 9.27 0.32 19.13
CA ALA A 321 9.36 -0.17 20.52
C ALA A 321 9.91 -1.60 20.61
N LEU A 322 9.44 -2.49 19.72
CA LEU A 322 9.92 -3.88 19.67
C LEU A 322 11.35 -3.98 19.12
N ALA A 323 11.70 -3.16 18.11
CA ALA A 323 13.02 -3.15 17.50
C ALA A 323 14.09 -2.70 18.48
N GLU A 324 13.79 -1.68 19.29
CA GLU A 324 14.68 -1.15 20.34
C GLU A 324 14.92 -2.18 21.44
N GLU A 325 13.87 -2.87 21.89
CA GLU A 325 13.99 -3.92 22.90
C GLU A 325 14.84 -5.12 22.42
N LEU A 326 14.68 -5.54 21.16
CA LEU A 326 15.35 -6.74 20.64
C LEU A 326 16.76 -6.48 20.11
N THR A 327 16.94 -5.33 19.45
CA THR A 327 18.20 -4.92 18.83
C THR A 327 18.35 -3.41 19.03
N PRO A 328 18.72 -2.96 20.23
CA PRO A 328 18.91 -1.53 20.47
C PRO A 328 19.98 -0.96 19.54
N GLY A 329 19.83 0.30 19.18
CA GLY A 329 20.90 1.06 18.53
C GLY A 329 22.08 1.28 19.48
N GLU A 330 23.22 1.70 18.95
CA GLU A 330 24.26 2.33 19.75
C GLU A 330 23.95 3.82 19.77
N PRO A 331 23.43 4.39 20.89
CA PRO A 331 23.14 5.81 20.96
C PRO A 331 24.42 6.60 20.77
N VAL A 332 24.32 7.75 20.13
CA VAL A 332 25.43 8.69 20.07
C VAL A 332 25.73 9.16 21.50
N ASP A 333 26.91 8.83 21.99
CA ASP A 333 27.34 9.05 23.38
C ASP A 333 27.70 10.53 23.59
N GLN A 334 26.69 11.41 23.73
CA GLN A 334 26.90 12.86 23.75
C GLN A 334 26.08 13.60 24.80
N PRO A 335 26.58 14.76 25.28
CA PRO A 335 25.81 15.61 26.17
C PRO A 335 24.51 15.97 25.46
N ALA A 336 23.41 15.39 25.94
CA ALA A 336 22.09 15.62 25.41
C ALA A 336 21.82 17.14 25.42
N SER A 337 21.62 17.73 24.24
CA SER A 337 20.85 18.97 24.18
C SER A 337 19.39 18.62 24.38
N THR A 338 18.67 19.48 25.07
CA THR A 338 17.21 19.43 25.16
C THR A 338 16.54 20.17 24.01
N SER A 339 17.31 20.82 23.14
CA SER A 339 16.79 21.87 22.26
C SER A 339 16.03 21.38 21.05
N GLN A 340 16.51 20.30 20.44
CA GLN A 340 15.89 19.68 19.28
C GLN A 340 16.26 18.21 19.22
N VAL A 341 15.35 17.43 18.65
CA VAL A 341 15.64 16.09 18.16
C VAL A 341 15.75 16.11 16.63
N ARG A 342 16.41 15.11 16.07
CA ARG A 342 16.62 14.98 14.63
C ARG A 342 15.30 14.97 13.84
N GLY A 343 14.20 14.50 14.43
CA GLY A 343 12.86 14.55 13.85
C GLY A 343 12.30 15.97 13.67
N ASP A 344 12.75 16.94 14.49
CA ASP A 344 12.36 18.35 14.35
C ASP A 344 12.92 19.00 13.08
N LEU A 345 13.92 18.36 12.46
CA LEU A 345 14.45 18.73 11.14
C LEU A 345 13.57 18.22 10.00
N ASP A 346 12.60 17.30 10.24
CA ASP A 346 11.68 16.79 9.21
C ASP A 346 10.53 17.79 8.99
N ARG A 347 10.88 19.08 8.99
CA ARG A 347 9.93 20.15 8.79
C ARG A 347 9.30 19.96 7.43
N PHE A 348 7.98 19.97 7.41
CA PHE A 348 7.21 19.98 6.17
C PHE A 348 7.31 18.69 5.30
N GLY A 349 7.74 17.56 5.90
CA GLY A 349 7.79 16.26 5.24
C GLY A 349 9.01 16.07 4.34
N ASN A 350 10.17 16.56 4.78
CA ASN A 350 11.51 16.43 4.19
C ASN A 350 12.12 15.01 4.27
N GLN A 351 11.35 14.02 4.74
CA GLN A 351 11.63 12.58 4.60
C GLN A 351 12.88 12.16 5.38
N ILE A 352 12.93 12.47 6.68
CA ILE A 352 13.99 12.00 7.57
C ILE A 352 13.81 10.50 7.87
N PRO A 353 14.89 9.72 8.01
CA PRO A 353 14.80 8.32 8.42
C PRO A 353 14.10 8.14 9.77
N TRP A 354 13.02 7.35 9.77
CA TRP A 354 12.19 6.95 10.91
C TRP A 354 12.91 6.45 12.17
N ALA A 355 14.14 5.96 12.04
CA ALA A 355 14.90 5.35 13.14
C ALA A 355 15.63 6.39 14.01
N THR A 356 15.82 7.61 13.50
CA THR A 356 16.63 8.63 14.16
C THR A 356 15.83 9.81 14.66
N GLY A 357 14.50 9.81 14.49
CA GLY A 357 13.64 10.96 14.83
C GLY A 357 13.83 11.45 16.26
N ASP A 358 13.97 10.54 17.22
CA ASP A 358 14.12 10.88 18.64
C ASP A 358 15.58 11.16 19.06
N PHE A 359 16.54 11.13 18.12
CA PHE A 359 17.94 11.35 18.45
C PHE A 359 18.18 12.82 18.78
N PRO A 360 18.69 13.13 19.98
CA PRO A 360 18.96 14.51 20.36
C PRO A 360 20.06 15.09 19.48
N ILE A 361 19.87 16.34 19.07
CA ILE A 361 20.90 17.12 18.37
C ILE A 361 21.86 17.66 19.43
N PRO A 362 23.17 17.38 19.38
CA PRO A 362 24.13 17.87 20.38
C PRO A 362 24.16 19.40 20.48
N ALA A 363 24.45 19.91 21.67
CA ALA A 363 24.65 21.34 21.89
C ALA A 363 26.07 21.75 21.44
N SER A 364 26.18 22.93 20.83
CA SER A 364 27.46 23.58 20.57
C SER A 364 27.91 24.40 21.78
N TYR A 365 29.22 24.59 21.89
CA TYR A 365 29.81 25.37 22.98
C TYR A 365 30.46 26.65 22.45
N ALA A 366 29.80 27.78 22.71
CA ALA A 366 30.35 29.08 22.36
C ALA A 366 31.70 29.29 23.07
N PRO A 367 32.79 29.60 22.35
CA PRO A 367 34.06 29.94 22.98
C PRO A 367 33.90 31.19 23.86
N PRO A 368 34.64 31.31 24.97
CA PRO A 368 34.63 32.51 25.80
C PRO A 368 35.04 33.72 24.95
N THR A 369 34.17 34.72 24.85
CA THR A 369 34.42 35.95 24.11
C THR A 369 34.49 37.15 25.06
N ASP A 370 35.30 38.15 24.70
CA ASP A 370 35.43 39.43 25.42
C ASP A 370 34.20 40.34 25.22
N GLY A 371 33.00 39.83 25.54
CA GLY A 371 31.74 40.58 25.51
C GLY A 371 31.02 40.67 24.16
N THR A 372 31.53 40.02 23.10
CA THR A 372 30.84 39.89 21.80
C THR A 372 30.21 38.51 21.67
N ALA A 373 28.99 38.36 21.17
CA ALA A 373 28.43 37.04 20.88
C ALA A 373 29.33 36.28 19.89
N ALA A 374 29.64 35.01 20.17
CA ALA A 374 30.39 34.18 19.23
C ALA A 374 29.60 34.06 17.93
N ALA A 375 30.26 34.28 16.79
CA ALA A 375 29.63 34.14 15.48
C ALA A 375 29.77 32.69 15.00
N PRO A 376 28.70 32.07 14.46
CA PRO A 376 28.80 30.76 13.85
C PRO A 376 29.77 30.75 12.66
N LEU A 377 30.30 29.56 12.34
CA LEU A 377 31.06 29.33 11.12
C LEU A 377 30.21 29.61 9.88
N SER A 378 30.87 30.03 8.81
CA SER A 378 30.23 30.24 7.51
C SER A 378 29.73 28.92 6.93
N LEU A 379 28.67 28.97 6.13
CA LEU A 379 28.10 27.78 5.48
C LEU A 379 29.12 27.11 4.54
N ASP A 380 30.02 27.87 3.92
CA ASP A 380 31.11 27.31 3.11
C ASP A 380 32.14 26.53 3.96
N ALA A 381 32.41 26.98 5.19
CA ALA A 381 33.29 26.25 6.10
C ALA A 381 32.65 24.92 6.52
N ILE A 382 31.34 24.95 6.82
CA ILE A 382 30.56 23.75 7.12
C ILE A 382 30.48 22.81 5.91
N ALA A 383 30.29 23.34 4.69
CA ALA A 383 30.29 22.54 3.46
C ALA A 383 31.64 21.86 3.22
N LYS A 384 32.75 22.54 3.51
CA LYS A 384 34.09 21.95 3.45
C LYS A 384 34.29 20.84 4.49
N ILE A 385 33.75 21.00 5.71
CA ILE A 385 33.75 19.93 6.72
C ILE A 385 32.92 18.74 6.21
N ALA A 386 31.75 18.97 5.61
CA ALA A 386 30.94 17.90 5.04
C ALA A 386 31.67 17.11 3.94
N GLU A 387 32.45 17.78 3.09
CA GLU A 387 33.31 17.12 2.10
C GLU A 387 34.42 16.28 2.76
N GLN A 388 35.06 16.80 3.82
CA GLN A 388 36.10 16.10 4.57
C GLN A 388 35.56 14.87 5.30
N GLU A 389 34.36 15.00 5.85
CA GLU A 389 33.62 13.89 6.44
C GLU A 389 33.23 12.86 5.36
N GLY A 390 33.07 13.27 4.10
CA GLY A 390 32.70 12.36 3.00
C GLY A 390 31.19 12.23 2.81
N MET A 391 30.44 13.30 3.11
CA MET A 391 29.03 13.43 2.78
C MET A 391 28.81 13.30 1.26
N LYS A 392 27.69 12.72 0.84
CA LYS A 392 27.41 12.47 -0.58
C LYS A 392 26.89 13.75 -1.24
N PRO A 393 27.25 14.03 -2.51
CA PRO A 393 26.73 15.19 -3.23
C PRO A 393 25.20 15.29 -3.14
N GLY A 394 24.71 16.50 -2.85
CA GLY A 394 23.30 16.71 -2.51
C GLY A 394 22.93 16.32 -1.09
N TYR A 395 23.87 16.36 -0.15
CA TYR A 395 23.60 16.40 1.29
C TYR A 395 22.98 17.76 1.66
N THR A 396 22.29 17.80 2.79
CA THR A 396 21.69 19.01 3.33
C THR A 396 22.47 19.47 4.56
N ILE A 397 22.62 20.78 4.71
CA ILE A 397 23.11 21.47 5.91
C ILE A 397 21.90 22.10 6.59
N ALA A 398 21.49 21.53 7.72
CA ALA A 398 20.47 22.13 8.59
C ALA A 398 21.12 23.12 9.56
N PHE A 399 20.50 24.30 9.69
CA PHE A 399 21.01 25.37 10.53
C PHE A 399 20.74 25.07 12.01
N PRO A 400 21.67 25.45 12.91
CA PRO A 400 21.45 25.31 14.34
C PRO A 400 20.30 26.22 14.79
N SER A 401 19.45 25.71 15.68
CA SER A 401 18.57 26.57 16.49
C SER A 401 19.18 26.79 17.86
N ASN A 402 19.05 28.00 18.38
CA ASN A 402 19.40 28.28 19.76
C ASN A 402 18.13 28.39 20.60
N GLU A 403 18.16 27.86 21.82
CA GLU A 403 17.07 27.99 22.79
C GLU A 403 17.56 28.68 24.06
N THR A 404 16.62 29.01 24.94
CA THR A 404 16.92 29.49 26.28
C THR A 404 16.45 28.45 27.29
N ASP A 405 17.36 27.96 28.13
CA ASP A 405 17.04 26.97 29.16
C ASP A 405 16.16 27.56 30.29
N GLU A 406 15.67 26.70 31.19
CA GLU A 406 14.86 27.14 32.35
C GLU A 406 15.61 28.11 33.29
N ALA A 407 16.94 28.12 33.25
CA ALA A 407 17.80 28.99 34.03
C ALA A 407 18.11 30.34 33.33
N GLY A 408 17.62 30.53 32.10
CA GLY A 408 17.82 31.75 31.31
C GLY A 408 19.12 31.79 30.50
N ASN A 409 19.86 30.69 30.40
CA ASN A 409 21.07 30.60 29.58
C ASN A 409 20.74 30.19 28.15
N THR A 410 21.49 30.71 27.18
CA THR A 410 21.36 30.29 25.78
C THR A 410 22.02 28.93 25.59
N VAL A 411 21.25 27.96 25.10
CA VAL A 411 21.74 26.67 24.62
C VAL A 411 21.88 26.77 23.10
N TYR A 412 23.10 26.61 22.61
CA TYR A 412 23.41 26.71 21.20
C TYR A 412 23.23 25.35 20.53
N GLY A 413 22.44 25.26 19.45
CA GLY A 413 22.32 24.02 18.67
C GLY A 413 23.57 23.73 17.84
N SER A 414 23.67 22.58 17.19
CA SER A 414 24.73 22.27 16.22
C SER A 414 24.21 22.32 14.78
N PHE A 415 25.10 22.51 13.80
CA PHE A 415 24.74 22.19 12.41
C PHE A 415 24.48 20.69 12.30
N THR A 416 23.51 20.30 11.48
CA THR A 416 23.26 18.89 11.17
C THR A 416 23.42 18.66 9.67
N LEU A 417 24.42 17.86 9.32
CA LEU A 417 24.68 17.42 7.96
C LEU A 417 23.99 16.09 7.75
N TYR A 418 23.21 15.93 6.67
CA TYR A 418 22.59 14.66 6.37
C TYR A 418 22.51 14.37 4.88
N ASN A 419 22.75 13.11 4.50
CA ASN A 419 22.63 12.68 3.12
C ASN A 419 21.15 12.67 2.67
N SER A 420 20.88 13.19 1.48
CA SER A 420 19.51 13.29 0.96
C SER A 420 18.80 11.95 0.86
N TRP A 421 17.48 12.00 1.05
CA TRP A 421 16.57 10.88 0.85
C TRP A 421 15.78 11.06 -0.47
N PRO A 422 15.46 9.98 -1.20
CA PRO A 422 15.82 8.57 -0.98
C PRO A 422 17.23 8.24 -1.46
N ARG A 423 17.89 7.29 -0.77
CA ARG A 423 19.30 6.89 -1.02
C ARG A 423 19.51 5.39 -0.76
N HIS A 424 20.73 4.90 -0.94
CA HIS A 424 21.11 3.57 -0.48
C HIS A 424 21.21 3.53 1.04
N THR A 425 20.97 2.35 1.62
CA THR A 425 21.08 2.13 3.07
C THR A 425 22.47 2.43 3.61
N GLY A 426 23.52 2.04 2.88
CA GLY A 426 24.90 2.31 3.29
C GLY A 426 25.28 3.80 3.31
N ASP A 427 24.47 4.66 2.67
CA ASP A 427 24.69 6.10 2.64
C ASP A 427 23.93 6.82 3.78
N ALA A 428 23.22 6.11 4.66
CA ALA A 428 22.59 6.75 5.83
C ALA A 428 23.66 7.29 6.77
N ARG A 429 23.68 8.61 6.88
CA ARG A 429 24.63 9.31 7.72
C ARG A 429 24.10 10.69 8.07
N ASP A 430 24.07 10.96 9.36
CA ASP A 430 23.86 12.26 9.96
C ASP A 430 25.14 12.63 10.73
N VAL A 431 25.68 13.83 10.52
CA VAL A 431 26.88 14.34 11.21
C VAL A 431 26.52 15.66 11.86
N PHE A 432 26.83 15.81 13.14
CA PHE A 432 26.53 16.99 13.93
C PHE A 432 27.81 17.77 14.18
N VAL A 433 27.82 19.04 13.79
CA VAL A 433 29.03 19.88 13.76
C VAL A 433 28.83 21.10 14.65
N ASP A 434 29.77 21.33 15.56
CA ASP A 434 29.76 22.49 16.44
C ASP A 434 29.73 23.79 15.62
N GLN A 435 28.77 24.66 15.93
CA GLN A 435 28.54 25.85 15.11
C GLN A 435 29.67 26.89 15.19
N PHE A 436 30.59 26.81 16.14
CA PHE A 436 31.67 27.79 16.35
C PHE A 436 33.05 27.23 16.03
N THR A 437 33.34 25.99 16.42
CA THR A 437 34.67 25.38 16.27
C THR A 437 34.79 24.55 15.00
N GLY A 438 33.67 24.04 14.47
CA GLY A 438 33.65 23.09 13.36
C GLY A 438 34.06 21.67 13.76
N GLU A 439 34.16 21.39 15.06
CA GLU A 439 34.39 20.05 15.58
C GLU A 439 33.16 19.17 15.29
N THR A 440 33.41 17.97 14.76
CA THR A 440 32.38 16.94 14.64
C THR A 440 32.04 16.46 16.04
N LEU A 441 30.90 16.93 16.55
CA LEU A 441 30.36 16.52 17.84
C LEU A 441 30.00 15.06 17.72
N ALA A 442 29.02 14.73 16.88
CA ALA A 442 28.41 13.41 16.70
C ALA A 442 28.40 12.93 15.26
N GLU A 443 28.36 11.60 15.13
CA GLU A 443 27.94 10.95 13.92
C GLU A 443 26.92 9.85 14.24
N GLN A 444 25.86 9.80 13.44
CA GLN A 444 24.98 8.66 13.35
C GLN A 444 25.00 8.09 11.94
N SER A 445 25.54 6.90 11.78
CA SER A 445 25.44 6.14 10.52
C SER A 445 24.41 5.02 10.61
N VAL A 446 24.07 4.41 9.47
CA VAL A 446 23.20 3.23 9.41
C VAL A 446 23.69 2.06 10.26
N TYR A 447 24.98 2.03 10.59
CA TYR A 447 25.61 0.95 11.35
C TYR A 447 25.47 1.14 12.85
N GLY A 448 25.22 2.37 13.33
CA GLY A 448 24.82 2.61 14.71
C GLY A 448 23.36 2.24 14.97
N TYR A 449 22.60 1.86 13.94
CA TYR A 449 21.24 1.35 14.11
C TYR A 449 21.26 -0.12 14.54
N GLY A 450 20.28 -0.48 15.36
CA GLY A 450 19.97 -1.87 15.65
C GLY A 450 19.77 -2.71 14.38
N ALA A 451 20.06 -4.02 14.45
CA ALA A 451 20.00 -4.89 13.27
C ALA A 451 18.61 -4.91 12.59
N ILE A 452 17.53 -4.75 13.36
CA ILE A 452 16.16 -4.64 12.83
C ILE A 452 15.99 -3.33 12.05
N TYR A 453 16.42 -2.20 12.61
CA TYR A 453 16.37 -0.88 11.97
C TYR A 453 17.16 -0.86 10.66
N ARG A 454 18.38 -1.38 10.67
CA ARG A 454 19.21 -1.52 9.46
C ARG A 454 18.54 -2.40 8.40
N GLY A 455 17.93 -3.51 8.81
CA GLY A 455 17.19 -4.39 7.91
C GLY A 455 15.98 -3.70 7.29
N MET A 456 15.24 -2.92 8.07
CA MET A 456 14.08 -2.18 7.60
C MET A 456 14.47 -1.03 6.66
N ASP A 457 15.55 -0.28 6.94
CA ASP A 457 16.07 0.74 6.00
C ASP A 457 16.42 0.11 4.64
N TYR A 458 17.06 -1.07 4.64
CA TYR A 458 17.32 -1.84 3.41
C TYR A 458 16.04 -2.19 2.65
N LEU A 459 14.99 -2.63 3.36
CA LEU A 459 13.71 -2.94 2.76
C LEU A 459 13.04 -1.69 2.16
N VAL A 460 13.12 -0.56 2.85
CA VAL A 460 12.57 0.73 2.40
C VAL A 460 13.31 1.23 1.16
N SER A 461 14.65 1.27 1.18
CA SER A 461 15.43 1.65 -0.01
C SER A 461 15.19 0.69 -1.18
N THR A 462 14.91 -0.58 -0.91
CA THR A 462 14.51 -1.53 -1.97
C THR A 462 13.13 -1.21 -2.51
N HIS A 463 12.15 -0.92 -1.65
CA HIS A 463 10.79 -0.50 -2.00
C HIS A 463 10.79 0.79 -2.83
N MET A 464 11.58 1.78 -2.42
CA MET A 464 11.76 3.05 -3.13
C MET A 464 12.54 2.91 -4.45
N GLY A 465 13.04 1.71 -4.76
CA GLY A 465 13.73 1.43 -6.01
C GLY A 465 15.15 2.00 -6.08
N THR A 466 15.76 2.36 -4.95
CA THR A 466 17.11 2.95 -4.88
C THR A 466 18.19 1.92 -4.55
N GLN A 467 17.91 0.93 -3.70
CA GLN A 467 18.96 0.11 -3.05
C GLN A 467 19.95 -0.58 -4.00
N LEU A 468 19.48 -1.15 -5.12
CA LEU A 468 20.31 -1.78 -6.16
C LEU A 468 20.27 -0.98 -7.48
N GLY A 469 20.02 0.33 -7.39
CA GLY A 469 19.85 1.21 -8.54
C GLY A 469 18.72 0.74 -9.46
N ILE A 470 19.01 0.68 -10.76
CA ILE A 470 18.00 0.33 -11.78
C ILE A 470 17.35 -1.03 -11.56
N VAL A 471 18.05 -1.98 -10.93
CA VAL A 471 17.51 -3.33 -10.66
C VAL A 471 16.34 -3.25 -9.68
N SER A 472 16.51 -2.55 -8.55
CA SER A 472 15.41 -2.34 -7.59
C SER A 472 14.25 -1.58 -8.24
N ARG A 473 14.54 -0.55 -9.05
CA ARG A 473 13.52 0.21 -9.78
C ARG A 473 12.72 -0.66 -10.75
N ILE A 474 13.37 -1.57 -11.49
CA ILE A 474 12.68 -2.51 -12.39
C ILE A 474 11.78 -3.46 -11.60
N PHE A 475 12.28 -4.06 -10.51
CA PHE A 475 11.47 -4.97 -9.69
C PHE A 475 10.23 -4.29 -9.11
N MET A 476 10.37 -3.07 -8.60
CA MET A 476 9.24 -2.32 -8.04
C MET A 476 8.29 -1.82 -9.13
N THR A 477 8.80 -1.44 -10.30
CA THR A 477 7.96 -1.14 -11.48
C THR A 477 7.13 -2.37 -11.89
N LEU A 478 7.75 -3.54 -11.95
CA LEU A 478 7.07 -4.80 -12.27
C LEU A 478 6.02 -5.14 -11.21
N LEU A 479 6.30 -4.93 -9.93
CA LEU A 479 5.32 -5.09 -8.85
C LEU A 479 4.08 -4.21 -9.09
N CYS A 480 4.28 -2.92 -9.38
CA CYS A 480 3.16 -2.01 -9.65
C CYS A 480 2.35 -2.43 -10.89
N VAL A 481 3.02 -2.73 -12.01
CA VAL A 481 2.36 -3.16 -13.26
C VAL A 481 1.59 -4.47 -13.06
N LEU A 482 2.18 -5.45 -12.40
CA LEU A 482 1.52 -6.73 -12.12
C LEU A 482 0.34 -6.55 -11.16
N SER A 483 0.43 -5.64 -10.20
CA SER A 483 -0.66 -5.32 -9.27
C SER A 483 -1.86 -4.68 -10.00
N ILE A 484 -1.60 -3.69 -10.86
CA ILE A 484 -2.61 -3.10 -11.74
C ILE A 484 -3.24 -4.16 -12.63
N TRP A 485 -2.42 -5.03 -13.23
CA TRP A 485 -2.91 -6.16 -14.04
C TRP A 485 -3.78 -7.14 -13.23
N SER A 486 -3.41 -7.44 -11.99
CA SER A 486 -4.18 -8.31 -11.10
C SER A 486 -5.53 -7.72 -10.76
N VAL A 487 -5.60 -6.41 -10.52
CA VAL A 487 -6.85 -5.66 -10.34
C VAL A 487 -7.73 -5.74 -11.59
N ILE A 488 -7.17 -5.42 -12.77
CA ILE A 488 -7.90 -5.46 -14.04
C ILE A 488 -8.42 -6.87 -14.33
N SER A 489 -7.55 -7.88 -14.20
CA SER A 489 -7.91 -9.27 -14.48
C SER A 489 -8.95 -9.81 -13.49
N ALA A 490 -8.90 -9.42 -12.21
CA ALA A 490 -9.92 -9.73 -11.22
C ALA A 490 -11.28 -9.12 -11.59
N PHE A 491 -11.30 -7.85 -11.96
CA PHE A 491 -12.51 -7.15 -12.40
C PHE A 491 -13.12 -7.80 -13.65
N VAL A 492 -12.30 -8.11 -14.67
CA VAL A 492 -12.75 -8.79 -15.89
C VAL A 492 -13.31 -10.18 -15.58
N MET A 493 -12.68 -10.95 -14.69
CA MET A 493 -13.20 -12.25 -14.25
C MET A 493 -14.54 -12.12 -13.52
N PHE A 494 -14.69 -11.11 -12.66
CA PHE A 494 -15.94 -10.80 -11.97
C PHE A 494 -17.05 -10.47 -12.99
N TRP A 495 -16.78 -9.56 -13.93
CA TRP A 495 -17.72 -9.17 -14.96
C TRP A 495 -18.18 -10.35 -15.81
N LYS A 496 -17.23 -11.19 -16.28
CA LYS A 496 -17.52 -12.40 -17.06
C LYS A 496 -18.24 -13.49 -16.26
N ARG A 497 -18.17 -13.46 -14.93
CA ARG A 497 -18.88 -14.40 -14.05
C ARG A 497 -20.33 -13.97 -13.81
N ARG A 498 -20.60 -12.66 -13.83
CA ARG A 498 -21.93 -12.11 -13.56
C ARG A 498 -22.91 -12.51 -14.66
N ARG A 499 -23.95 -13.28 -14.28
CA ARG A 499 -25.08 -13.58 -15.18
C ARG A 499 -26.09 -12.42 -15.14
N PRO A 500 -26.80 -12.13 -16.26
CA PRO A 500 -27.91 -11.18 -16.25
C PRO A 500 -28.91 -11.50 -15.12
N GLY A 501 -29.33 -10.47 -14.37
CA GLY A 501 -30.22 -10.63 -13.22
C GLY A 501 -29.59 -11.18 -11.93
N SER A 502 -28.28 -11.44 -11.90
CA SER A 502 -27.56 -11.80 -10.65
C SER A 502 -26.55 -10.73 -10.24
N THR A 503 -26.25 -10.68 -8.95
CA THR A 503 -25.18 -9.84 -8.37
C THR A 503 -23.79 -10.34 -8.73
N GLY A 504 -23.67 -11.59 -9.20
CA GLY A 504 -22.38 -12.21 -9.44
C GLY A 504 -21.57 -12.48 -8.17
N LEU A 505 -22.14 -12.37 -6.95
CA LEU A 505 -21.42 -12.62 -5.70
C LEU A 505 -21.25 -14.12 -5.38
N PRO A 506 -20.19 -14.54 -4.67
CA PRO A 506 -20.00 -15.92 -4.21
C PRO A 506 -21.17 -16.41 -3.36
N ARG A 507 -21.71 -17.60 -3.67
CA ARG A 507 -22.69 -18.25 -2.78
C ARG A 507 -22.01 -18.72 -1.49
N ARG A 508 -22.71 -18.65 -0.37
CA ARG A 508 -22.20 -19.14 0.91
C ARG A 508 -22.14 -20.68 0.89
N PRO A 509 -20.99 -21.29 1.23
CA PRO A 509 -20.93 -22.72 1.51
C PRO A 509 -21.78 -23.04 2.75
N VAL A 510 -22.69 -24.01 2.64
CA VAL A 510 -23.47 -24.52 3.77
C VAL A 510 -22.54 -25.35 4.66
N ASP A 511 -22.64 -25.19 5.99
CA ASP A 511 -21.99 -25.99 7.03
C ASP A 511 -20.45 -26.10 7.00
N VAL A 512 -19.75 -25.00 6.73
CA VAL A 512 -18.28 -24.97 6.88
C VAL A 512 -17.88 -24.45 8.24
N ARG A 513 -17.44 -25.35 9.12
CA ARG A 513 -16.71 -24.97 10.34
C ARG A 513 -15.29 -24.56 9.95
N LEU A 514 -14.81 -23.43 10.47
CA LEU A 514 -13.42 -23.03 10.33
C LEU A 514 -12.56 -24.14 10.97
N SER A 515 -11.54 -24.62 10.26
CA SER A 515 -10.64 -25.62 10.84
C SER A 515 -9.92 -25.02 12.05
N LYS A 516 -9.65 -25.80 13.10
CA LYS A 516 -8.91 -25.34 14.29
C LYS A 516 -7.60 -24.62 13.91
N ARG A 517 -6.88 -25.11 12.90
CA ARG A 517 -5.67 -24.48 12.35
C ARG A 517 -5.93 -23.06 11.83
N LEU A 518 -6.91 -22.89 10.94
CA LEU A 518 -7.29 -21.58 10.40
C LEU A 518 -7.80 -20.63 11.50
N THR A 519 -8.49 -21.15 12.51
CA THR A 519 -8.90 -20.34 13.68
C THR A 519 -7.71 -19.86 14.48
N VAL A 520 -6.72 -20.72 14.75
CA VAL A 520 -5.49 -20.35 15.46
C VAL A 520 -4.68 -19.33 14.65
N MET A 521 -4.54 -19.54 13.33
CA MET A 521 -3.86 -18.57 12.46
C MET A 521 -4.57 -17.21 12.44
N ALA A 522 -5.90 -17.20 12.35
CA ALA A 522 -6.68 -15.98 12.43
C ALA A 522 -6.55 -15.32 13.81
N ALA A 523 -6.56 -16.08 14.90
CA ALA A 523 -6.35 -15.53 16.24
C ALA A 523 -4.95 -14.92 16.41
N GLY A 524 -3.90 -15.60 15.91
CA GLY A 524 -2.55 -15.06 15.91
C GLY A 524 -2.44 -13.77 15.08
N MET A 525 -3.06 -13.73 13.90
CA MET A 525 -3.08 -12.53 13.07
C MET A 525 -3.91 -11.40 13.69
N ALA A 526 -4.96 -11.69 14.46
CA ALA A 526 -5.72 -10.69 15.21
C ALA A 526 -4.96 -10.20 16.45
N LEU A 527 -4.09 -11.02 17.04
CA LEU A 527 -3.23 -10.63 18.15
C LEU A 527 -2.11 -9.70 17.67
N VAL A 528 -1.48 -10.06 16.55
CA VAL A 528 -0.43 -9.26 15.92
C VAL A 528 -1.06 -8.00 15.31
N PHE A 529 -2.17 -8.11 14.57
CA PHE A 529 -2.87 -6.98 13.96
C PHE A 529 -4.27 -6.79 14.59
N PRO A 530 -4.38 -6.15 15.78
CA PRO A 530 -5.66 -5.91 16.44
C PRO A 530 -6.71 -5.25 15.54
N GLN A 531 -6.30 -4.24 14.76
CA GLN A 531 -7.13 -3.54 13.78
C GLN A 531 -7.71 -4.49 12.71
N TRP A 532 -6.95 -5.48 12.26
CA TRP A 532 -7.48 -6.53 11.39
C TRP A 532 -8.47 -7.44 12.14
N GLY A 533 -8.16 -7.83 13.39
CA GLY A 533 -9.05 -8.62 14.23
C GLY A 533 -10.42 -7.96 14.43
N VAL A 534 -10.43 -6.67 14.78
CA VAL A 534 -11.63 -5.86 14.96
C VAL A 534 -12.43 -5.77 13.66
N THR A 535 -11.79 -5.47 12.53
CA THR A 535 -12.48 -5.36 11.25
C THR A 535 -13.00 -6.71 10.74
N ALA A 536 -12.27 -7.81 10.96
CA ALA A 536 -12.75 -9.16 10.67
C ALA A 536 -13.99 -9.52 11.51
N LEU A 537 -13.99 -9.18 12.80
CA LEU A 537 -15.15 -9.35 13.67
C LEU A 537 -16.34 -8.47 13.23
N ALA A 538 -16.08 -7.22 12.82
CA ALA A 538 -17.11 -6.33 12.29
C ALA A 538 -17.75 -6.90 11.01
N VAL A 539 -16.96 -7.46 10.09
CA VAL A 539 -17.46 -8.14 8.89
C VAL A 539 -18.32 -9.36 9.26
N LEU A 540 -17.89 -10.16 10.25
CA LEU A 540 -18.65 -11.31 10.73
C LEU A 540 -19.97 -10.90 11.41
N ALA A 541 -19.94 -9.82 12.20
CA ALA A 541 -21.11 -9.24 12.84
C ALA A 541 -22.10 -8.72 11.79
N PHE A 542 -21.62 -7.98 10.77
CA PHE A 542 -22.44 -7.50 9.67
C PHE A 542 -23.09 -8.66 8.89
N ASP A 543 -22.34 -9.72 8.57
CA ASP A 543 -22.92 -10.92 7.95
C ASP A 543 -23.99 -11.57 8.84
N ARG A 544 -23.74 -11.68 10.15
CA ARG A 544 -24.65 -12.35 11.09
C ARG A 544 -25.93 -11.55 11.36
N PHE A 545 -25.81 -10.25 11.60
CA PHE A 545 -26.89 -9.42 12.10
C PHE A 545 -27.62 -8.64 11.01
N VAL A 546 -26.97 -8.33 9.89
CA VAL A 546 -27.56 -7.55 8.80
C VAL A 546 -27.87 -8.44 7.59
N ILE A 547 -26.85 -9.04 6.96
CA ILE A 547 -27.01 -9.77 5.68
C ILE A 547 -28.00 -10.94 5.83
N ARG A 548 -27.87 -11.74 6.90
CA ARG A 548 -28.74 -12.90 7.13
C ARG A 548 -30.19 -12.51 7.44
N LYS A 549 -30.41 -11.36 8.08
CA LYS A 549 -31.75 -10.94 8.50
C LYS A 549 -32.53 -10.27 7.35
N VAL A 550 -31.86 -9.50 6.50
CA VAL A 550 -32.49 -8.74 5.41
C VAL A 550 -32.62 -9.60 4.16
N ARG A 551 -33.84 -9.99 3.78
CA ARG A 551 -34.11 -10.89 2.64
C ARG A 551 -33.48 -10.43 1.31
N PRO A 552 -33.58 -9.14 0.89
CA PRO A 552 -32.88 -8.67 -0.31
C PRO A 552 -31.36 -8.91 -0.28
N LEU A 553 -30.71 -8.64 0.86
CA LEU A 553 -29.27 -8.87 1.03
C LEU A 553 -28.93 -10.35 1.04
N ARG A 554 -29.75 -11.17 1.70
CA ARG A 554 -29.58 -12.63 1.72
C ARG A 554 -29.56 -13.22 0.30
N VAL A 555 -30.53 -12.83 -0.53
CA VAL A 555 -30.62 -13.24 -1.94
C VAL A 555 -29.42 -12.70 -2.73
N ALA A 556 -29.07 -11.43 -2.55
CA ALA A 556 -27.94 -10.79 -3.22
C ALA A 556 -26.60 -11.49 -2.91
N PHE A 557 -26.38 -11.90 -1.66
CA PHE A 557 -25.18 -12.60 -1.20
C PHE A 557 -25.25 -14.13 -1.36
N GLY A 558 -26.26 -14.64 -2.08
CA GLY A 558 -26.40 -16.06 -2.39
C GLY A 558 -26.55 -16.94 -1.15
N GLN A 559 -27.25 -16.44 -0.15
CA GLN A 559 -27.66 -17.16 1.06
C GLN A 559 -29.12 -17.66 0.88
N PRO A 560 -29.44 -18.86 1.39
CA PRO A 560 -30.76 -19.48 1.23
C PRO A 560 -31.89 -18.74 1.97
#